data_AF-A0A534M4Y3-F1
#
_entry.id   AF-A0A534M4Y3-F1
#
_cell.length_a   1.000
_cell.length_b   1.000
_cell.length_c   1.000
_cell.angle_alpha   90.00
_cell.angle_beta   90.00
_cell.angle_gamma   90.00
#
_symmetry.space_group_name_H-M   'P 1'
#
loop_
_entity.id
_entity.type
_entity.pdbx_description
1 polymer ?
#
loop_
_entity_poly.entity_id
_entity_poly.type
_entity_poly.pdbx_seq_one_letter_code
_entity_poly.pdbx_strand_id
1 'polypeptide(L)'
;MAKAKDIVTAYQKALGRGDMAGARTYLHDDLSFVGPFESFQRPEPYLEALGKLHHIVERVEPRRTFVDGDDVCILYDMVTNTP
;
A
#
# COMPACT_ATOMS: atom_id res chain seq x y z
N MET A 1 6.53 -10.20 18.25
CA MET A 1 6.72 -9.95 16.80
C MET A 1 5.35 -9.74 16.19
N ALA A 2 5.13 -8.66 15.46
CA ALA A 2 3.87 -8.47 14.72
C ALA A 2 3.83 -9.48 13.57
N LYS A 3 2.66 -10.08 13.29
CA LYS A 3 2.52 -10.99 12.15
C LYS A 3 2.50 -10.19 10.85
N ALA A 4 3.01 -10.73 9.75
CA ALA A 4 3.07 -10.03 8.47
C ALA A 4 1.72 -9.41 8.05
N LYS A 5 0.61 -10.13 8.28
CA LYS A 5 -0.75 -9.63 8.07
C LYS A 5 -1.05 -8.33 8.83
N ASP A 6 -0.60 -8.20 10.08
CA ASP A 6 -0.87 -7.03 10.91
C ASP A 6 -0.10 -5.82 10.39
N ILE A 7 1.15 -6.03 9.95
CA ILE A 7 2.00 -4.99 9.33
C ILE A 7 1.34 -4.48 8.05
N VAL A 8 0.96 -5.38 7.13
CA VAL A 8 0.33 -5.00 5.86
C VAL A 8 -1.03 -4.32 6.10
N THR A 9 -1.81 -4.79 7.07
CA THR A 9 -3.08 -4.16 7.43
C THR A 9 -2.88 -2.74 7.97
N ALA A 10 -1.86 -2.54 8.80
CA ALA A 10 -1.53 -1.22 9.35
C ALA A 10 -1.03 -0.26 8.26
N TYR A 11 -0.18 -0.73 7.35
CA TYR A 11 0.27 -0.01 6.17
C TYR A 11 -0.90 0.43 5.28
N GLN A 12 -1.82 -0.48 4.93
CA GLN A 12 -3.00 -0.15 4.10
C GLN A 12 -3.91 0.87 4.79
N LYS A 13 -4.08 0.77 6.11
CA LYS A 13 -4.86 1.76 6.88
C LYS A 13 -4.19 3.14 6.89
N ALA A 14 -2.87 3.22 6.92
CA ALA A 14 -2.15 4.49 6.84
C ALA A 14 -2.34 5.10 5.44
N LEU A 15 -2.12 4.32 4.37
CA LEU A 15 -2.35 4.77 3.00
C LEU A 15 -3.79 5.25 2.76
N GLY A 16 -4.78 4.49 3.21
CA GLY A 16 -6.20 4.85 3.01
C GLY A 16 -6.63 6.14 3.72
N ARG A 17 -5.86 6.62 4.71
CA ARG A 17 -6.07 7.92 5.37
C ARG A 17 -5.21 9.04 4.78
N GLY A 18 -4.42 8.76 3.75
CA GLY A 18 -3.42 9.70 3.22
C GLY A 18 -2.21 9.91 4.11
N ASP A 19 -2.02 9.06 5.13
CA ASP A 19 -0.93 9.15 6.09
C ASP A 19 0.35 8.51 5.54
N MET A 20 1.01 9.20 4.62
CA MET A 20 2.24 8.72 3.97
C MET A 20 3.40 8.58 4.97
N ALA A 21 3.46 9.46 5.97
CA ALA A 21 4.47 9.38 7.03
C ALA A 21 4.27 8.15 7.91
N GLY A 22 3.03 7.82 8.29
CA GLY A 22 2.70 6.59 8.98
C GLY A 22 2.97 5.35 8.12
N ALA A 23 2.61 5.39 6.83
CA ALA A 23 2.86 4.31 5.88
C ALA A 23 4.37 3.99 5.75
N ARG A 24 5.22 5.03 5.74
CA ARG A 24 6.70 4.89 5.69
C ARG A 24 7.27 4.04 6.82
N THR A 25 6.64 4.03 8.00
CA THR A 25 7.13 3.26 9.16
C THR A 25 7.03 1.74 8.97
N TYR A 26 6.24 1.29 7.98
CA TYR A 26 6.06 -0.12 7.65
C TYR A 26 6.87 -0.58 6.44
N LEU A 27 7.65 0.33 5.82
CA LEU A 27 8.45 0.04 4.64
C LEU A 27 9.93 -0.01 5.00
N HIS A 28 10.63 -1.04 4.51
CA HIS A 28 12.08 -1.13 4.59
C HIS A 28 12.74 -0.14 3.61
N ASP A 29 13.96 0.31 3.92
CA ASP A 29 14.70 1.27 3.09
C ASP A 29 15.06 0.68 1.72
N ASP A 30 15.29 -0.63 1.67
CA ASP A 30 15.52 -1.43 0.45
C ASP A 30 14.21 -1.96 -0.16
N LEU A 31 13.18 -1.11 -0.24
CA LEU A 31 11.91 -1.46 -0.87
C LEU A 31 12.11 -1.91 -2.32
N SER A 32 11.44 -2.99 -2.74
CA SER A 32 11.25 -3.32 -4.15
C SER A 32 9.77 -3.37 -4.47
N PHE A 33 9.32 -2.43 -5.30
CA PHE A 33 7.95 -2.36 -5.81
C PHE A 33 7.97 -2.54 -7.33
N VAL A 34 7.12 -3.44 -7.82
CA VAL A 34 6.86 -3.65 -9.25
C VAL A 34 5.38 -3.50 -9.49
N GLY A 35 4.99 -2.38 -10.10
CA GLY A 35 3.63 -2.10 -10.50
C GLY A 35 3.40 -2.35 -11.99
N PRO A 36 2.14 -2.28 -12.44
CA PRO A 36 1.80 -2.42 -13.85
C PRO A 36 2.31 -1.26 -14.73
N PHE A 37 2.58 -0.09 -14.12
CA PHE A 37 3.05 1.11 -14.83
C PHE A 37 4.47 1.52 -14.45
N GLU A 38 4.79 1.50 -13.16
CA GLU A 38 6.06 1.96 -12.61
C GLU A 38 6.64 0.95 -11.62
N SER A 39 7.97 0.98 -11.47
CA SER A 39 8.70 0.19 -10.47
C SER A 39 9.57 1.12 -9.63
N PHE A 40 9.68 0.84 -8.32
CA PHE A 40 10.46 1.63 -7.39
C PHE A 40 11.39 0.75 -6.57
N GLN A 41 12.60 1.25 -6.29
CA GLN A 41 13.61 0.55 -5.48
C GLN A 41 13.85 1.24 -4.12
N ARG A 42 13.03 2.24 -3.79
CA ARG A 42 13.09 3.00 -2.53
C ARG A 42 11.68 3.42 -2.11
N PRO A 43 11.42 3.54 -0.79
CA PRO A 43 10.10 3.89 -0.29
C PRO A 43 9.67 5.32 -0.62
N GLU A 44 10.59 6.29 -0.67
CA GLU A 44 10.21 7.70 -0.86
C GLU A 44 9.57 7.98 -2.23
N PRO A 45 10.17 7.57 -3.38
CA PRO A 45 9.53 7.75 -4.69
C PRO A 45 8.20 7.01 -4.80
N TYR A 46 8.10 5.82 -4.19
CA TYR A 46 6.88 5.02 -4.18
C TYR A 46 5.75 5.71 -3.42
N LEU A 47 6.01 6.20 -2.21
CA LEU A 47 5.02 6.94 -1.41
C LEU A 47 4.62 8.28 -2.05
N GLU A 48 5.56 8.96 -2.72
CA GLU A 48 5.23 10.18 -3.48
C GLU A 48 4.24 9.88 -4.63
N ALA A 49 4.46 8.79 -5.36
CA ALA A 49 3.56 8.34 -6.43
C ALA A 49 2.17 7.96 -5.87
N LEU A 50 2.12 7.23 -4.75
CA LEU A 50 0.85 6.92 -4.07
C LEU A 50 0.13 8.17 -3.57
N GLY A 51 0.86 9.18 -3.09
CA GLY A 51 0.31 10.46 -2.67
C GLY A 51 -0.39 11.19 -3.82
N LYS A 52 0.21 11.20 -5.01
CA LYS A 52 -0.40 11.76 -6.23
C LYS A 52 -1.69 11.01 -6.61
N LEU A 53 -1.67 9.69 -6.49
CA LEU A 53 -2.83 8.83 -6.79
C LEU A 53 -3.97 9.00 -5.76
N HIS A 54 -3.66 9.32 -4.50
CA HIS A 54 -4.64 9.39 -3.43
C HIS A 54 -5.81 10.34 -3.75
N HIS A 55 -5.57 11.45 -4.44
CA HIS A 55 -6.62 12.41 -4.84
C HIS A 55 -7.67 11.81 -5.79
N ILE A 56 -7.32 10.74 -6.50
CA ILE A 56 -8.19 10.06 -7.46
C ILE A 56 -8.93 8.88 -6.79
N VAL A 57 -8.37 8.32 -5.72
CA VAL A 57 -8.94 7.16 -5.02
C VAL A 57 -9.98 7.62 -4.01
N GLU A 58 -11.24 7.25 -4.25
CA GLU A 58 -12.35 7.52 -3.34
C GLU A 58 -12.36 6.54 -2.15
N ARG A 59 -12.18 5.25 -2.44
CA ARG A 59 -12.08 4.20 -1.43
C ARG A 59 -11.38 2.96 -1.94
N VAL A 60 -10.81 2.21 -1.00
CA VAL A 60 -10.22 0.88 -1.22
C VAL A 60 -11.01 -0.13 -0.40
N GLU A 61 -11.57 -1.13 -1.07
CA GLU A 61 -12.40 -2.17 -0.46
C GLU A 61 -11.71 -3.54 -0.52
N PRO A 62 -11.01 -3.97 0.55
CA PRO A 62 -10.44 -5.32 0.61
C PRO A 62 -11.51 -6.39 0.46
N ARG A 63 -11.32 -7.30 -0.49
CA ARG A 63 -12.20 -8.45 -0.76
C ARG A 63 -11.67 -9.72 -0.11
N ARG A 64 -10.37 -9.98 -0.21
CA ARG A 64 -9.71 -11.15 0.39
C ARG A 64 -8.27 -10.84 0.76
N THR A 65 -7.79 -11.50 1.82
CA THR A 65 -6.39 -11.49 2.23
C THR A 65 -5.89 -12.91 2.32
N PHE A 66 -4.79 -13.21 1.62
CA PHE A 66 -4.07 -14.47 1.67
C PHE A 66 -2.77 -14.24 2.41
N VAL A 67 -2.38 -15.20 3.26
CA VAL A 67 -1.15 -15.13 4.07
C VAL A 67 -0.44 -16.46 3.92
N ASP A 68 0.83 -16.41 3.53
CA ASP A 68 1.73 -17.56 3.45
C ASP A 68 3.06 -17.18 4.10
N GLY A 69 3.29 -17.63 5.34
CA GLY A 69 4.44 -17.20 6.13
C GLY A 69 4.47 -15.67 6.31
N ASP A 70 5.50 -15.05 5.72
CA ASP A 70 5.72 -13.60 5.74
C ASP A 70 5.13 -12.89 4.51
N ASP A 71 4.63 -13.65 3.53
CA ASP A 71 4.00 -13.13 2.32
C ASP A 71 2.51 -12.87 2.52
N VAL A 72 2.06 -11.68 2.11
CA VAL A 72 0.66 -11.25 2.22
C VAL A 72 0.18 -10.71 0.89
N CYS A 73 -0.92 -11.28 0.39
CA CYS A 73 -1.61 -10.81 -0.81
C CYS A 73 -2.99 -10.28 -0.45
N ILE A 74 -3.36 -9.11 -0.97
CA ILE A 74 -4.67 -8.49 -0.78
C ILE A 74 -5.32 -8.31 -2.15
N LEU A 75 -6.49 -8.91 -2.32
CA LEU A 75 -7.40 -8.58 -3.41
C LEU A 75 -8.34 -7.49 -2.90
N TYR A 76 -8.43 -6.37 -3.62
CA TYR A 76 -9.28 -5.25 -3.26
C TYR A 76 -9.87 -4.60 -4.50
N ASP A 77 -11.03 -3.98 -4.33
CA ASP A 77 -11.57 -3.06 -5.33
C ASP A 77 -11.09 -1.64 -5.00
N MET A 78 -10.55 -0.96 -6.01
CA MET A 78 -10.16 0.45 -5.91
C MET A 78 -11.19 1.27 -6.64
N VAL A 79 -11.95 2.06 -5.89
CA VAL A 79 -12.94 2.97 -6.47
C VAL A 79 -12.27 4.32 -6.69
N THR A 80 -12.27 4.78 -7.94
CA THR A 80 -11.73 6.07 -8.33
C THR A 80 -12.84 7.02 -8.74
N ASN A 81 -12.60 8.32 -8.58
CA ASN A 81 -13.55 9.39 -8.90
C ASN A 81 -13.39 9.94 -10.33
N THR A 82 -12.55 9.31 -11.15
CA THR A 82 -12.36 9.64 -12.57
C THR A 82 -13.47 9.00 -13.42
N PRO A 83 -14.13 9.76 -14.32
CA PRO A 83 -15.19 9.25 -15.22
C PRO A 83 -14.76 8.11 -16.14
#